data_AF-K2AJ50-F1
#
_entry.id   AF-K2AJ50-F1
#
_cell.length_a   1.000
_cell.length_b   1.000
_cell.length_c   1.000
_cell.angle_alpha   90.00
_cell.angle_beta   90.00
_cell.angle_gamma   90.00
#
_symmetry.space_group_name_H-M   'P 1'
#
loop_
_entity.id
_entity.type
_entity.pdbx_description
1 polymer ?
#
loop_
_entity_poly.entity_id
_entity_poly.type
_entity_poly.pdbx_seq_one_letter_code
_entity_poly.pdbx_strand_id
1 'polypeptide(L)' 'MTLFQNLFPRRQSRRDVELAYLNAAVSLYDLERREREITFGKFAGQ' A
#
# COMPACT_ATOMS: atom_id res chain seq x y z
N MET A 1 33.19 11.33 6.88
CA MET A 1 31.91 11.56 7.58
C MET A 1 30.84 11.54 6.51
N THR A 2 30.18 10.43 6.17
CA THR A 2 29.12 9.75 6.94
C THR A 2 28.85 8.37 6.30
N LEU A 3 29.28 7.27 6.92
CA LEU A 3 29.07 5.90 6.37
C LEU A 3 28.17 5.03 7.28
N PHE A 4 27.54 5.61 8.30
CA PHE A 4 26.84 4.84 9.35
C PHE A 4 25.30 4.93 9.32
N GLN A 5 24.69 5.54 8.30
CA GLN A 5 23.22 5.72 8.28
C GLN A 5 22.41 4.48 7.86
N ASN A 6 23.03 3.41 7.37
CA ASN A 6 22.29 2.27 6.80
C ASN A 6 22.35 0.97 7.63
N LEU A 7 22.82 1.00 8.88
CA LEU A 7 23.00 -0.23 9.66
C LEU A 7 21.80 -0.65 10.51
N PHE A 8 20.75 0.16 10.57
CA PHE A 8 19.52 -0.20 11.27
C PHE A 8 18.38 -0.29 10.24
N PRO A 9 17.89 -1.50 9.91
CA PRO A 9 16.61 -1.58 9.22
C PRO A 9 15.61 -0.85 10.11
N ARG A 10 15.05 0.24 9.59
CA ARG A 10 14.00 1.02 10.25
C ARG A 10 12.98 -0.02 10.73
N ARG A 11 12.88 -0.23 12.05
CA ARG A 11 11.97 -1.23 12.61
C ARG A 11 10.59 -0.91 12.05
N GLN A 12 10.14 -1.70 11.08
CA GLN A 12 8.80 -1.53 10.52
C GLN A 12 7.86 -1.66 11.70
N SER A 13 7.03 -0.64 11.90
CA SER A 13 6.04 -0.72 12.97
C SER A 13 5.12 -1.90 12.67
N ARG A 14 4.50 -2.48 13.71
CA ARG A 14 3.53 -3.57 13.50
C ARG A 14 2.44 -3.17 12.49
N ARG A 15 2.06 -1.89 12.51
CA ARG A 15 1.11 -1.29 11.59
C ARG A 15 1.61 -1.30 10.14
N ASP A 16 2.90 -1.06 9.90
CA ASP A 16 3.48 -1.07 8.55
C ASP A 16 3.51 -2.50 7.97
N VAL A 17 3.80 -3.50 8.81
CA VAL A 17 3.79 -4.92 8.42
C VAL A 17 2.37 -5.38 8.09
N GLU A 18 1.41 -5.00 8.93
CA GLU A 18 -0.01 -5.30 8.71
C GLU A 18 -0.53 -4.67 7.42
N LEU A 19 -0.20 -3.40 7.17
CA LEU A 19 -0.53 -2.72 5.92
C LEU A 19 0.11 -3.40 4.71
N ALA A 20 1.38 -3.81 4.80
CA ALA A 20 2.05 -4.52 3.72
C ALA A 20 1.41 -5.87 3.43
N TYR A 21 1.04 -6.63 4.48
CA TYR A 21 0.33 -7.89 4.34
C TYR A 21 -1.04 -7.71 3.67
N LEU A 22 -1.82 -6.73 4.14
CA LEU A 22 -3.12 -6.42 3.56
C LEU A 22 -3.01 -5.96 2.11
N ASN A 23 -2.02 -5.13 1.77
CA ASN A 23 -1.77 -4.70 0.40
C ASN A 23 -1.33 -5.87 -0.49
N ALA A 24 -0.53 -6.81 0.03
CA ALA A 24 -0.11 -7.99 -0.71
C ALA A 24 -1.25 -9.00 -0.92
N ALA A 25 -2.27 -9.00 -0.06
CA ALA A 25 -3.45 -9.84 -0.19
C ALA A 25 -4.43 -9.36 -1.27
N VAL A 26 -4.24 -8.16 -1.82
CA VAL A 26 -5.08 -7.63 -2.90
C VAL A 26 -4.57 -8.13 -4.25
N SER A 27 -5.46 -8.73 -5.05
CA SER A 27 -5.14 -9.14 -6.41
C SER A 27 -5.00 -7.93 -7.35
N LEU A 28 -4.11 -8.03 -8.34
CA LEU A 28 -4.02 -7.04 -9.44
C LEU A 28 -5.38 -6.83 -10.12
N TYR A 29 -6.17 -7.89 -10.26
CA TYR A 29 -7.52 -7.82 -10.79
C TYR A 29 -8.45 -6.91 -9.97
N ASP A 30 -8.36 -6.97 -8.63
CA ASP A 30 -9.19 -6.16 -7.75
C ASP A 30 -8.80 -4.68 -7.82
N LEU A 31 -7.51 -4.38 -8.01
CA LEU A 31 -7.03 -3.02 -8.22
C LEU A 31 -7.55 -2.44 -9.54
N GLU A 32 -7.38 -3.17 -10.65
CA GLU A 32 -7.86 -2.75 -11.97
C GLU A 32 -9.39 -2.58 -12.02
N ARG A 33 -10.12 -3.47 -11.33
CA ARG A 33 -11.57 -3.36 -11.21
C ARG A 33 -11.95 -2.10 -10.45
N ARG A 34 -11.27 -1.82 -9.34
CA ARG A 34 -11.55 -0.65 -8.51
C ARG A 34 -11.21 0.66 -9.22
N GLU A 35 -10.11 0.70 -9.97
CA GLU A 35 -9.79 1.83 -10.85
C GLU A 35 -10.89 2.08 -11.88
N ARG A 36 -11.35 1.03 -12.58
CA ARG A 36 -12.49 1.14 -13.51
C ARG A 36 -13.72 1.70 -12.82
N GLU A 37 -14.09 1.17 -11.65
CA GLU A 37 -15.24 1.65 -10.89
C GLU A 37 -15.12 3.14 -10.49
N ILE A 38 -13.91 3.60 -10.11
CA ILE A 38 -13.65 5.02 -9.85
C ILE A 38 -13.80 5.85 -11.13
N THR A 39 -13.23 5.42 -12.26
CA THR A 39 -13.37 6.10 -13.56
C THR A 39 -14.82 6.20 -14.00
N PHE A 40 -15.63 5.18 -13.73
CA PHE A 40 -17.08 5.19 -14.00
C PHE A 40 -17.89 6.03 -13.01
N GLY A 41 -17.24 6.75 -12.09
CA GLY A 41 -17.91 7.64 -11.14
C GLY A 41 -18.63 6.90 -10.01
N LYS A 42 -18.38 5.60 -9.82
CA LYS A 42 -19.10 4.76 -8.85
C LYS A 42 -18.81 5.17 -7.39
N PHE A 43 -17.72 5.90 -7.15
CA PHE A 43 -17.32 6.46 -5.85
C PHE A 43 -17.38 8.00 -5.81
N ALA A 44 -17.85 8.65 -6.87
CA ALA A 44 -18.26 10.05 -6.78
C ALA A 44 -19.61 10.07 -6.04
N GLY A 45 -19.58 10.27 -4.71
CA GLY A 45 -20.78 10.56 -3.90
C GLY A 45 -21.55 11.75 -4.50
N GLN A 46 -22.88 11.88 -4.44
CA GLN A 46 -23.77 11.85 -3.26
C GLN A 46 -23.13 12.34 -1.97
#